data_AF-A0A7X8W4U0-F1
#
_entry.id   AF-A0A7X8W4U0-F1
#
_cell.length_a   1.000
_cell.length_b   1.000
_cell.length_c   1.000
_cell.angle_alpha   90.00
_cell.angle_beta   90.00
_cell.angle_gamma   90.00
#
_symmetry.space_group_name_H-M   'P 1'
#
loop_
_entity.id
_entity.type
_entity.pdbx_description
1 polymer ?
#
loop_
_entity_poly.entity_id
_entity_poly.type
_entity_poly.pdbx_seq_one_letter_code
_entity_poly.pdbx_strand_id
1 'polypeptide(L)'
;VLFFFTADVRVDFRDLVKDLVSVFKMRIELRQIGVRDESRLIGGLSVCGRDCCCHLFTDKPAPVSIMMAKEQNLSLNSAKISGACGRLLCCLAYEYDNYVEEKANYPAEGTRIKIGYELWRVSEVNILSRKILMQDPDGRILYVPFDEIFYNEENEHWEISEEFVKEIFD
;
A
#
# COMPACT_ATOMS: atom_id res chain seq x y z
N VAL A 1 9.20 37.79 2.08
CA VAL A 1 9.74 36.47 2.47
C VAL A 1 8.60 35.63 3.00
N LEU A 2 8.50 34.38 2.56
CA LEU A 2 7.48 33.43 3.02
C LEU A 2 8.16 32.39 3.93
N PHE A 3 7.64 32.21 5.14
CA PHE A 3 8.06 31.14 6.04
C PHE A 3 6.93 30.13 6.18
N PHE A 4 7.27 28.86 6.00
CA PHE A 4 6.35 27.75 6.28
C PHE A 4 6.58 27.26 7.70
N PHE A 5 5.49 26.91 8.39
CA PHE A 5 5.56 26.32 9.72
C PHE A 5 4.45 25.29 9.94
N THR A 6 4.68 24.38 10.88
CA THR A 6 3.72 23.37 11.33
C THR A 6 3.44 23.61 12.81
N ALA A 7 2.18 23.49 13.22
CA ALA A 7 1.78 23.60 14.61
C ALA A 7 0.46 22.85 14.84
N ASP A 8 0.35 22.14 15.96
CA ASP A 8 -0.89 21.43 16.34
C ASP A 8 -1.96 22.38 16.87
N VAL A 9 -1.54 23.51 17.44
CA VAL A 9 -2.41 24.53 18.05
C VAL A 9 -2.15 25.90 17.43
N ARG A 10 -3.09 26.83 17.65
CA ARG A 10 -2.94 28.21 17.21
C ARG A 10 -1.80 28.87 17.98
N VAL A 11 -0.79 29.36 17.26
CA VAL A 11 0.36 30.08 17.83
C VAL A 11 0.24 31.57 17.53
N ASP A 12 0.55 32.43 18.51
CA ASP A 12 0.63 33.88 18.33
C ASP A 12 2.05 34.29 17.93
N PHE A 13 2.22 34.74 16.69
CA PHE A 13 3.52 35.14 16.15
C PHE A 13 3.75 36.65 16.12
N ARG A 14 2.91 37.47 16.77
CA ARG A 14 2.99 38.93 16.65
C ARG A 14 4.37 39.51 16.97
N ASP A 15 5.02 39.03 18.03
CA ASP A 15 6.34 39.53 18.40
C ASP A 15 7.44 38.98 17.48
N LEU A 16 7.40 37.69 17.14
CA LEU A 16 8.33 37.10 16.16
C LEU A 16 8.28 37.81 14.80
N VAL A 17 7.10 38.19 14.32
CA VAL A 17 6.95 38.92 13.06
C VAL A 17 7.59 40.30 13.15
N LYS A 18 7.47 41.03 14.28
CA LYS A 18 8.15 42.32 14.46
C LYS A 18 9.66 42.15 14.36
N ASP A 19 10.20 41.13 15.03
CA ASP A 19 11.64 40.85 15.02
C ASP A 19 12.12 40.53 13.60
N LEU A 20 11.44 39.65 12.89
CA LEU A 20 11.79 39.29 11.50
C LEU A 20 11.68 40.50 10.55
N VAL A 21 10.65 41.32 10.67
CA VAL A 21 10.51 42.54 9.85
C VAL A 21 11.66 43.51 10.11
N SER A 22 12.10 43.65 11.36
CA SER A 22 13.22 44.53 11.73
C SER A 22 14.54 44.08 11.10
N VAL A 23 14.78 42.78 11.00
CA VAL A 23 16.00 42.18 10.45
C VAL A 23 16.00 42.20 8.92
N PHE A 24 14.95 41.64 8.31
CA PHE A 24 14.90 41.46 6.87
C PHE A 24 14.52 42.75 6.13
N LYS A 25 13.79 43.69 6.78
CA LYS A 25 13.28 44.93 6.19
C LYS A 25 12.40 44.68 4.95
N MET A 26 11.62 43.59 4.98
CA MET A 26 10.72 43.16 3.91
C MET A 26 9.37 42.75 4.48
N ARG A 27 8.34 42.63 3.63
CA ARG A 27 7.10 41.97 4.01
C ARG A 27 7.38 40.50 4.37
N ILE A 28 7.04 40.13 5.61
CA ILE A 28 7.10 38.77 6.12
C ILE A 28 5.70 38.16 6.06
N GLU A 29 5.60 36.95 5.53
CA GLU A 29 4.38 36.17 5.50
C GLU A 29 4.67 34.81 6.16
N LEU A 30 3.84 34.44 7.14
CA LEU A 30 3.90 33.14 7.80
C LEU A 30 2.74 32.30 7.30
N ARG A 31 3.03 31.11 6.76
CA ARG A 31 2.03 30.19 6.24
C ARG A 31 2.10 28.86 6.98
N GLN A 32 0.99 28.52 7.63
CA GLN A 32 0.84 27.20 8.23
C GLN A 32 0.67 26.16 7.13
N ILE A 33 1.36 25.04 7.28
CA ILE A 33 1.23 23.86 6.41
C ILE A 33 0.95 22.62 7.27
N GLY A 34 0.43 21.56 6.66
CA GLY A 34 0.21 20.29 7.36
C GLY A 34 1.47 19.43 7.46
N VAL A 35 1.48 18.47 8.38
CA VAL A 35 2.61 17.52 8.59
C VAL A 35 3.08 16.80 7.31
N ARG A 36 2.17 16.51 6.39
CA ARG A 36 2.50 15.90 5.10
C ARG A 36 3.20 16.88 4.16
N ASP A 37 2.76 18.13 4.13
CA ASP A 37 3.41 19.18 3.34
C ASP A 37 4.79 19.51 3.89
N GLU A 38 4.95 19.48 5.22
CA GLU A 38 6.26 19.59 5.86
C GLU A 38 7.19 18.45 5.40
N SER A 39 6.73 17.20 5.50
CA SER A 39 7.50 16.04 5.02
C SER A 39 7.80 16.11 3.52
N ARG A 40 6.90 16.72 2.73
CA ARG A 40 7.12 16.97 1.31
C ARG A 40 8.16 18.06 1.06
N LEU A 41 8.19 19.13 1.85
CA LEU A 41 9.18 20.20 1.68
C LEU A 41 10.57 19.76 2.12
N ILE A 42 10.66 19.06 3.25
CA ILE A 42 11.91 18.55 3.81
C ILE A 42 12.44 17.38 2.99
N GLY A 43 11.55 16.52 2.48
CA GLY A 43 11.94 15.27 1.83
C GLY A 43 12.44 14.23 2.84
N GLY A 44 13.34 13.36 2.40
CA GLY A 44 13.91 12.28 3.21
C GLY A 44 13.36 10.91 2.85
N LEU A 45 13.77 9.90 3.63
CA LEU A 45 13.45 8.49 3.37
C LEU A 45 12.16 8.07 4.07
N SER A 46 11.34 7.31 3.33
CA SER A 46 10.13 6.64 3.82
C SER A 46 10.48 5.29 4.46
N VAL A 47 9.48 4.64 5.06
CA VAL A 47 9.61 3.34 5.73
C VAL A 47 10.07 2.21 4.79
N CYS A 48 9.93 2.39 3.48
CA CYS A 48 10.42 1.47 2.46
C CYS A 48 11.89 1.72 2.06
N GLY A 49 12.57 2.70 2.67
CA GLY A 49 13.95 3.07 2.37
C GLY A 49 14.15 3.91 1.11
N ARG A 50 13.07 4.25 0.38
CA ARG A 50 13.07 5.18 -0.76
C ARG A 50 12.66 6.59 -0.31
N ASP A 51 12.89 7.59 -1.14
CA ASP A 51 12.43 8.95 -0.87
C ASP A 51 10.92 9.02 -0.63
N CYS A 52 10.48 9.98 0.20
CA CYS A 52 9.08 10.25 0.45
C CYS A 52 8.30 10.43 -0.86
N CYS A 53 7.29 9.58 -1.12
CA CYS A 53 6.58 9.64 -2.40
C CYS A 53 5.85 10.98 -2.62
N CYS A 54 5.45 11.66 -1.54
CA CYS A 54 4.87 13.01 -1.63
C CYS A 54 5.89 14.10 -2.00
N HIS A 55 7.19 13.85 -1.80
CA HIS A 55 8.28 14.71 -2.26
C HIS A 55 8.65 14.43 -3.72
N LEU A 56 8.73 13.15 -4.09
CA LEU A 56 9.29 12.73 -5.37
C LEU A 56 8.27 12.58 -6.51
N PHE A 57 7.09 12.02 -6.23
CA PHE A 57 6.17 11.53 -7.27
C PHE A 57 4.91 12.38 -7.44
N THR A 58 4.27 12.79 -6.36
CA THR A 58 3.00 13.52 -6.43
C THR A 58 2.86 14.55 -5.32
N ASP A 59 2.55 15.78 -5.70
CA ASP A 59 2.24 16.89 -4.80
C ASP A 59 0.78 16.84 -4.30
N LYS A 60 -0.07 16.03 -4.94
CA LYS A 60 -1.50 15.87 -4.64
C LYS A 60 -1.88 14.40 -4.52
N PRO A 61 -1.43 13.71 -3.47
CA PRO A 61 -1.77 12.31 -3.26
C PRO A 61 -3.29 12.15 -3.06
N ALA A 62 -3.86 11.14 -3.69
CA ALA A 62 -5.25 10.77 -3.50
C ALA A 62 -5.55 10.42 -2.02
N PRO A 63 -6.80 10.55 -1.56
CA PRO A 63 -7.20 10.10 -0.24
C PRO A 63 -6.89 8.61 -0.06
N VAL A 64 -6.31 8.26 1.09
CA VAL A 64 -5.92 6.88 1.42
C VAL A 64 -6.85 6.34 2.49
N SER A 65 -7.27 5.08 2.36
CA SER A 65 -8.11 4.39 3.34
C SER A 65 -7.43 3.12 3.87
N ILE A 66 -7.87 2.64 5.04
CA ILE A 66 -7.39 1.38 5.63
C ILE A 66 -7.80 0.18 4.74
N MET A 67 -8.90 0.28 3.99
CA MET A 67 -9.33 -0.75 3.06
C MET A 67 -8.27 -1.01 1.97
N MET A 68 -7.60 0.03 1.47
CA MET A 68 -6.54 -0.13 0.47
C MET A 68 -5.37 -0.96 1.02
N ALA A 69 -4.99 -0.77 2.28
CA ALA A 69 -3.96 -1.59 2.92
C ALA A 69 -4.38 -3.06 3.07
N LYS A 70 -5.67 -3.31 3.35
CA LYS A 70 -6.21 -4.68 3.40
C LYS A 70 -6.16 -5.34 2.03
N GLU A 71 -6.57 -4.64 0.98
CA GLU A 71 -6.57 -5.18 -0.39
C GLU A 71 -5.17 -5.57 -0.86
N GLN A 72 -4.14 -4.87 -0.36
CA GLN A 72 -2.74 -5.12 -0.66
C GLN A 72 -2.08 -6.13 0.29
N ASN A 73 -2.87 -6.86 1.10
CA ASN A 73 -2.40 -7.84 2.08
C ASN A 73 -1.37 -7.30 3.08
N LEU A 74 -1.45 -6.02 3.42
CA LEU A 74 -0.56 -5.41 4.40
C LEU A 74 -1.09 -5.58 5.82
N SER A 75 -0.17 -5.82 6.76
CA SER A 75 -0.48 -5.82 8.19
C SER A 75 -1.05 -4.46 8.61
N LEU A 76 -2.17 -4.46 9.32
CA LEU A 76 -2.83 -3.24 9.83
C LEU A 76 -2.11 -2.62 11.04
N ASN A 77 -0.84 -2.96 11.26
CA ASN A 77 0.01 -2.29 12.22
C ASN A 77 0.28 -0.86 11.74
N SER A 78 -0.05 0.14 12.56
CA SER A 78 0.10 1.56 12.23
C SER A 78 1.52 1.93 11.79
N ALA A 79 2.56 1.32 12.37
CA ALA A 79 3.95 1.58 11.99
C ALA A 79 4.32 1.04 10.60
N LYS A 80 3.57 0.06 10.08
CA LYS A 80 3.79 -0.54 8.75
C LYS A 80 3.04 0.20 7.65
N ILE A 81 1.88 0.79 7.95
CA ILE A 81 1.03 1.45 6.95
C ILE A 81 1.05 2.98 7.01
N SER A 82 1.83 3.56 7.94
CA SER A 82 1.99 5.01 8.07
C SER A 82 3.34 5.46 7.55
N GLY A 83 3.37 6.58 6.83
CA GLY A 83 4.59 7.24 6.42
C GLY A 83 5.21 8.07 7.55
N ALA A 84 6.41 8.62 7.30
CA ALA A 84 7.13 9.47 8.25
C ALA A 84 6.32 10.70 8.72
N CYS A 85 5.40 11.20 7.87
CA CYS A 85 4.47 12.27 8.20
C CYS A 85 3.36 11.90 9.20
N GLY A 86 3.32 10.65 9.69
CA GLY A 86 2.30 10.14 10.62
C GLY A 86 0.93 9.85 9.98
N ARG A 87 0.79 10.02 8.66
CA ARG A 87 -0.42 9.64 7.91
C ARG A 87 -0.21 8.34 7.14
N LEU A 88 -1.30 7.73 6.68
CA LEU A 88 -1.23 6.54 5.81
C LEU A 88 -0.34 6.79 4.59
N LEU A 89 0.37 5.73 4.18
CA LEU A 89 1.26 5.72 3.03
C LEU A 89 0.50 6.10 1.75
N CYS A 90 1.02 7.08 1.02
CA CYS A 90 0.40 7.53 -0.23
C CYS A 90 0.55 6.53 -1.38
N CYS A 91 1.54 5.63 -1.31
CA CYS A 91 1.68 4.54 -2.28
C CYS A 91 0.48 3.57 -2.26
N LEU A 92 -0.21 3.43 -1.12
CA LEU A 92 -1.39 2.58 -1.02
C LEU A 92 -2.45 2.99 -2.06
N ALA A 93 -2.76 4.28 -2.16
CA ALA A 93 -3.72 4.75 -3.16
C ALA A 93 -3.16 4.71 -4.59
N TYR A 94 -1.85 4.88 -4.76
CA TYR A 94 -1.20 4.81 -6.07
C TYR A 94 -1.24 3.40 -6.68
N GLU A 95 -1.01 2.38 -5.85
CA GLU A 95 -0.93 0.97 -6.27
C GLU A 95 -2.30 0.27 -6.27
N TYR A 96 -3.30 0.86 -5.61
CA TYR A 96 -4.59 0.22 -5.36
C TYR A 96 -5.29 -0.27 -6.63
N ASP A 97 -5.43 0.57 -7.65
CA ASP A 97 -6.15 0.21 -8.87
C ASP A 97 -5.46 -0.96 -9.58
N ASN A 98 -4.13 -0.94 -9.67
CA ASN A 98 -3.35 -2.05 -10.21
C ASN A 98 -3.55 -3.35 -9.42
N TYR A 99 -3.61 -3.27 -8.09
CA TYR A 99 -3.89 -4.45 -7.26
C TYR A 99 -5.28 -5.02 -7.53
N VAL A 100 -6.30 -4.17 -7.64
CA VAL A 100 -7.68 -4.60 -7.89
C VAL A 100 -7.81 -5.23 -9.27
N GLU A 101 -7.25 -4.58 -10.30
CA GLU A 101 -7.27 -5.07 -11.69
C GLU A 101 -6.52 -6.40 -11.81
N GLU A 102 -5.32 -6.51 -11.26
CA GLU A 102 -4.55 -7.76 -11.31
C GLU A 102 -5.23 -8.89 -10.53
N LYS A 103 -5.79 -8.61 -9.35
CA LYS A 103 -6.45 -9.63 -8.53
C LYS A 103 -7.71 -10.19 -9.18
N ALA A 104 -8.38 -9.40 -10.05
CA ALA A 104 -9.54 -9.85 -10.80
C ALA A 104 -9.22 -10.98 -11.80
N ASN A 105 -7.95 -11.14 -12.19
CA ASN A 105 -7.49 -12.19 -13.11
C ASN A 105 -7.21 -13.53 -12.42
N TYR A 106 -7.44 -13.64 -11.11
CA TYR A 106 -7.12 -14.83 -10.30
C TYR A 106 -8.32 -15.21 -9.42
N PRO A 107 -8.37 -16.45 -8.88
CA PRO A 107 -9.47 -16.85 -8.00
C PRO A 107 -9.52 -15.99 -6.75
N ALA A 108 -10.74 -15.57 -6.38
CA ALA A 108 -10.96 -14.82 -5.16
C ALA A 108 -10.55 -15.64 -3.91
N GLU A 109 -10.11 -14.95 -2.87
CA GLU A 109 -9.86 -15.56 -1.57
C GLU A 109 -11.11 -16.27 -1.05
N GLY A 110 -10.95 -17.50 -0.56
CA GLY A 110 -12.04 -18.38 -0.17
C GLY A 110 -12.55 -19.32 -1.25
N THR A 111 -12.15 -19.12 -2.52
CA THR A 111 -12.40 -20.09 -3.61
C THR A 111 -11.83 -21.45 -3.25
N ARG A 112 -12.56 -22.52 -3.58
CA ARG A 112 -12.10 -23.90 -3.38
C ARG A 112 -11.76 -24.52 -4.72
N ILE A 113 -10.57 -25.09 -4.83
CA ILE A 113 -10.06 -25.74 -6.04
C ILE A 113 -9.73 -27.17 -5.67
N LYS A 114 -10.11 -28.10 -6.53
CA LYS A 114 -9.85 -29.53 -6.32
C LYS A 114 -8.46 -29.86 -6.84
N ILE A 115 -7.63 -30.48 -6.00
CA ILE A 115 -6.31 -30.99 -6.36
C ILE A 115 -6.27 -32.47 -5.97
N GLY A 116 -6.18 -33.36 -6.97
CA GLY A 116 -6.34 -34.80 -6.76
C GLY A 116 -7.73 -35.13 -6.17
N TYR A 117 -7.77 -35.66 -4.95
CA TYR A 117 -9.01 -35.98 -4.22
C TYR A 117 -9.39 -34.92 -3.18
N GLU A 118 -8.51 -33.96 -2.90
CA GLU A 118 -8.68 -32.99 -1.82
C GLU A 118 -9.17 -31.63 -2.33
N LEU A 119 -9.91 -30.90 -1.48
CA LEU A 119 -10.37 -29.55 -1.76
C LEU A 119 -9.48 -28.54 -1.03
N TRP A 120 -8.73 -27.77 -1.80
CA TRP A 120 -7.84 -26.73 -1.29
C TRP A 120 -8.54 -25.38 -1.37
N ARG A 121 -8.46 -24.60 -0.29
CA ARG A 121 -9.01 -23.25 -0.23
C ARG A 121 -7.93 -22.23 -0.55
N VAL A 122 -8.26 -21.26 -1.39
CA VAL A 122 -7.42 -20.06 -1.60
C VAL A 122 -7.46 -19.22 -0.32
N SER A 123 -6.30 -19.08 0.33
CA SER A 123 -6.14 -18.32 1.57
C SER A 123 -5.62 -16.90 1.33
N GLU A 124 -4.72 -16.72 0.37
CA GLU A 124 -4.17 -15.41 0.01
C GLU A 124 -3.80 -15.39 -1.49
N VAL A 125 -4.09 -14.28 -2.17
CA VAL A 125 -3.59 -14.00 -3.53
C VAL A 125 -2.54 -12.91 -3.43
N ASN A 126 -1.28 -13.24 -3.69
CA ASN A 126 -0.16 -12.31 -3.52
C ASN A 126 0.35 -11.81 -4.88
N ILE A 127 -0.11 -10.61 -5.25
CA ILE A 127 0.18 -9.99 -6.56
C ILE A 127 1.69 -9.77 -6.78
N LEU A 128 2.41 -9.29 -5.77
CA LEU A 128 3.84 -8.95 -5.91
C LEU A 128 4.72 -10.18 -6.09
N SER A 129 4.46 -11.25 -5.33
CA SER A 129 5.22 -12.50 -5.46
C SER A 129 4.71 -13.40 -6.58
N ARG A 130 3.60 -13.03 -7.23
CA ARG A 130 2.90 -13.80 -8.27
C ARG A 130 2.57 -15.24 -7.83
N LYS A 131 2.08 -15.37 -6.60
CA LYS A 131 1.76 -16.67 -5.99
C LYS A 131 0.43 -16.61 -5.25
N ILE A 132 -0.26 -17.74 -5.26
CA ILE A 132 -1.48 -17.98 -4.49
C ILE A 132 -1.12 -18.95 -3.37
N LEU A 133 -1.42 -18.56 -2.13
CA LEU A 133 -1.36 -19.44 -0.98
C LEU A 133 -2.66 -20.20 -0.87
N MET A 134 -2.57 -21.52 -0.92
CA MET A 134 -3.69 -22.43 -0.74
C MET A 134 -3.51 -23.24 0.55
N GLN A 135 -4.61 -23.60 1.18
CA GLN A 135 -4.63 -24.39 2.40
C GLN A 135 -5.65 -25.53 2.28
N ASP A 136 -5.25 -26.73 2.67
CA ASP A 136 -6.14 -27.91 2.75
C ASP A 136 -6.91 -27.96 4.09
N PRO A 137 -7.85 -28.91 4.27
CA PRO A 137 -8.57 -29.07 5.54
C PRO A 137 -7.68 -29.46 6.72
N ASP A 138 -6.55 -30.13 6.48
CA ASP A 138 -5.58 -30.55 7.49
C ASP A 138 -4.61 -29.43 7.91
N GLY A 139 -4.67 -28.29 7.24
CA GLY A 139 -3.86 -27.10 7.50
C GLY A 139 -2.52 -27.07 6.76
N ARG A 140 -2.25 -28.01 5.84
CA ARG A 140 -1.11 -27.96 4.93
C ARG A 140 -1.23 -26.76 4.00
N ILE A 141 -0.08 -26.18 3.66
CA ILE A 141 0.01 -25.01 2.80
C ILE A 141 0.66 -25.37 1.47
N LEU A 142 0.17 -24.78 0.39
CA LEU A 142 0.72 -24.92 -0.95
C LEU A 142 0.84 -23.52 -1.58
N TYR A 143 2.00 -23.20 -2.14
CA TYR A 143 2.20 -21.98 -2.91
C TYR A 143 2.11 -22.32 -4.40
N VAL A 144 1.08 -21.82 -5.07
CA VAL A 144 0.85 -22.03 -6.51
C VAL A 144 1.28 -20.77 -7.26
N PRO A 145 2.24 -20.84 -8.19
CA PRO A 145 2.58 -19.72 -9.07
C PRO A 145 1.39 -19.31 -9.94
N PHE A 146 1.29 -18.03 -10.28
CA PHE A 146 0.22 -17.52 -11.15
C PHE A 146 0.19 -18.18 -12.54
N ASP A 147 1.34 -18.59 -13.05
CA ASP A 147 1.43 -19.19 -14.39
C ASP A 147 0.90 -20.64 -14.40
N GLU A 148 0.70 -21.25 -13.23
CA GLU A 148 0.19 -22.61 -13.06
C GLU A 148 -1.32 -22.66 -12.81
N ILE A 149 -1.99 -21.51 -12.71
CA ILE A 149 -3.43 -21.42 -12.45
C ILE A 149 -4.18 -20.81 -13.63
N PHE A 150 -5.29 -21.42 -14.02
CA PHE A 150 -6.09 -20.96 -15.15
C PHE A 150 -7.58 -21.17 -14.90
N TYR A 151 -8.40 -20.35 -15.54
CA TYR A 151 -9.85 -20.47 -15.49
C TYR A 151 -10.34 -21.33 -16.66
N ASN A 152 -10.97 -22.45 -16.36
CA ASN A 152 -11.60 -23.30 -17.37
C ASN A 152 -13.00 -22.74 -17.71
N GLU A 153 -13.12 -22.12 -18.88
CA GLU A 153 -14.39 -21.54 -19.35
C GLU A 153 -15.48 -22.59 -19.60
N GLU A 154 -15.14 -23.82 -19.97
CA GLU A 154 -16.12 -24.87 -20.26
C GLU A 154 -16.82 -25.38 -19.00
N ASN A 155 -16.07 -25.43 -17.89
CA ASN A 155 -16.52 -25.99 -16.62
C ASN A 155 -16.71 -24.93 -15.52
N GLU A 156 -16.57 -23.65 -15.85
CA GLU A 156 -16.73 -22.48 -14.98
C GLU A 156 -15.99 -22.59 -13.62
N HIS A 157 -14.76 -23.15 -13.63
CA HIS A 157 -13.96 -23.26 -12.42
C HIS A 157 -12.47 -23.05 -12.66
N TRP A 158 -11.77 -22.75 -11.57
CA TRP A 158 -10.31 -22.59 -11.56
C TRP A 158 -9.64 -23.96 -11.46
N GLU A 159 -8.63 -24.17 -12.29
CA GLU A 159 -7.82 -25.38 -12.36
C GLU A 159 -6.34 -25.02 -12.21
N ILE A 160 -5.54 -26.02 -11.81
CA ILE A 160 -4.09 -25.92 -11.68
C ILE A 160 -3.47 -26.91 -12.68
N SER A 161 -2.33 -26.55 -13.28
CA SER A 161 -1.67 -27.40 -14.26
C SER A 161 -1.37 -28.79 -13.70
N GLU A 162 -1.64 -29.82 -14.51
CA GLU A 162 -1.36 -31.21 -14.09
C GLU A 162 0.13 -31.46 -13.85
N GLU A 163 0.99 -30.76 -14.59
CA GLU A 163 2.45 -30.86 -14.51
C GLU A 163 2.94 -30.40 -13.13
N PHE A 164 2.45 -29.24 -12.68
CA PHE A 164 2.76 -28.72 -11.35
C PHE A 164 2.20 -29.61 -10.24
N VAL A 165 0.99 -30.13 -10.41
CA VAL A 165 0.39 -31.04 -9.41
C VAL A 165 1.22 -32.33 -9.29
N LYS A 166 1.69 -32.91 -10.39
CA LYS A 166 2.55 -34.11 -10.36
C LYS A 166 3.89 -33.81 -9.66
N GLU A 167 4.53 -32.68 -9.99
CA GLU A 167 5.82 -32.32 -9.36
C GLU A 167 5.74 -32.18 -7.83
N ILE A 168 4.62 -31.70 -7.30
CA ILE A 168 4.45 -31.46 -5.86
C ILE A 168 4.02 -32.73 -5.10
N PHE A 169 3.24 -33.61 -5.73
CA PHE A 169 2.58 -34.73 -5.04
C PHE A 169 3.11 -36.13 -5.41
N ASP A 170 3.91 -36.28 -6.47
CA ASP A 170 4.63 -37.51 -6.84
C ASP A 170 6.08 -37.52 -6.34
#